data_AF-A0A0M9DZZ9-F1
#
_entry.id   AF-A0A0M9DZZ9-F1
#
_cell.length_a   1.000
_cell.length_b   1.000
_cell.length_c   1.000
_cell.angle_alpha   90.00
_cell.angle_beta   90.00
_cell.angle_gamma   90.00
#
_symmetry.space_group_name_H-M   'P 1'
#
loop_
_entity.id
_entity.type
_entity.pdbx_description
1 polymer ?
#
loop_
_entity_poly.entity_id
_entity_poly.type
_entity_poly.pdbx_seq_one_letter_code
_entity_poly.pdbx_strand_id
1 'polypeptide(L)' 'DGLYREVEDKTVIETIFTIKDPQTICDQLITLANKNGGADNITVIVAHFDKKSWYKRFFAKSPR' A
#
# COMPACT_ATOMS: atom_id res chain seq x y z
N ASP A 1 9.07 0.87 -13.39
CA ASP A 1 8.07 1.37 -14.35
C ASP A 1 6.99 0.34 -14.71
N GLY A 2 7.18 -0.94 -14.37
CA GLY A 2 6.20 -2.00 -14.69
C GLY A 2 4.77 -1.80 -14.15
N LEU A 3 4.55 -1.25 -12.95
CA LEU A 3 3.19 -1.24 -12.37
C LEU A 3 2.22 -0.29 -13.09
N TYR A 4 2.59 0.97 -13.34
CA TYR A 4 1.69 1.98 -13.91
C TYR A 4 1.43 1.80 -15.41
N ARG A 5 2.26 1.01 -16.09
CA ARG A 5 2.05 0.63 -17.49
C ARG A 5 0.98 -0.46 -17.63
N GLU A 6 0.88 -1.30 -16.61
CA GLU A 6 0.04 -2.49 -16.61
C GLU A 6 -1.22 -2.33 -15.75
N VAL A 7 -1.28 -1.36 -14.82
CA VAL A 7 -2.43 -1.14 -13.94
C VAL A 7 -2.79 0.35 -13.94
N GLU A 8 -4.05 0.64 -14.25
CA GLU A 8 -4.57 2.01 -14.25
C GLU A 8 -4.59 2.59 -12.83
N ASP A 9 -4.31 3.90 -12.71
CA ASP A 9 -4.32 4.62 -11.43
C ASP A 9 -5.64 4.44 -10.66
N LYS A 10 -6.77 4.41 -11.38
CA LYS A 10 -8.08 4.19 -10.78
C LYS A 10 -8.15 2.83 -10.06
N THR A 11 -7.64 1.77 -10.67
CA THR A 11 -7.59 0.43 -10.08
C THR A 11 -6.63 0.39 -8.89
N VAL A 12 -5.50 1.09 -8.97
CA VAL A 12 -4.57 1.22 -7.84
C VAL A 12 -5.27 1.88 -6.65
N ILE A 13 -5.96 3.00 -6.89
CA ILE A 13 -6.72 3.73 -5.88
C ILE A 13 -7.82 2.84 -5.26
N GLU A 14 -8.65 2.19 -6.08
CA GLU A 14 -9.70 1.30 -5.61
C GLU A 14 -9.15 0.15 -4.76
N THR A 15 -8.02 -0.44 -5.16
CA THR A 15 -7.36 -1.52 -4.41
C THR A 15 -6.90 -1.04 -3.03
N ILE A 16 -6.26 0.13 -2.97
CA ILE A 16 -5.78 0.75 -1.72
C ILE A 16 -6.95 1.09 -0.78
N PHE A 17 -8.09 1.55 -1.31
CA PHE A 17 -9.24 1.89 -0.47
C PHE A 17 -10.05 0.68 0.00
N THR A 18 -9.97 -0.45 -0.71
CA THR A 18 -10.76 -1.65 -0.41
C THR A 18 -10.02 -2.60 0.54
N ILE A 19 -8.70 -2.70 0.41
CA ILE A 19 -7.86 -3.64 1.16
C ILE A 19 -7.12 -2.88 2.25
N LYS A 20 -7.13 -3.39 3.49
CA LYS A 20 -6.47 -2.72 4.63
C LYS A 20 -5.04 -3.19 4.87
N ASP A 21 -4.75 -4.44 4.52
CA ASP A 21 -3.46 -5.06 4.76
C ASP A 21 -2.47 -4.68 3.63
N PRO A 22 -1.33 -4.03 3.92
CA PRO A 22 -0.37 -3.59 2.92
C PRO A 22 0.19 -4.71 2.05
N GLN A 23 0.41 -5.90 2.62
CA GLN A 23 0.93 -7.04 1.86
C GLN A 23 -0.10 -7.52 0.85
N THR A 24 -1.36 -7.63 1.28
CA THR A 24 -2.48 -8.03 0.41
C THR A 24 -2.69 -7.01 -0.72
N ILE A 25 -2.48 -5.71 -0.48
CA ILE A 25 -2.50 -4.69 -1.54
C ILE A 25 -1.37 -4.97 -2.55
N CYS A 26 -0.14 -5.21 -2.09
CA CYS A 26 0.98 -5.52 -2.97
C CYS A 26 0.69 -6.76 -3.84
N ASP A 27 0.23 -7.86 -3.24
CA ASP A 27 -0.04 -9.11 -3.95
C ASP A 27 -1.12 -8.93 -5.03
N GLN A 28 -2.16 -8.16 -4.72
CA GLN A 28 -3.24 -7.86 -5.67
C GLN A 28 -2.74 -7.01 -6.85
N LEU A 29 -1.93 -5.98 -6.58
CA LEU A 29 -1.37 -5.11 -7.61
C LEU A 29 -0.40 -5.85 -8.52
N ILE A 30 0.44 -6.73 -7.96
CA ILE A 30 1.33 -7.62 -8.71
C ILE A 30 0.52 -8.57 -9.59
N THR A 31 -0.56 -9.15 -9.04
CA THR A 31 -1.44 -10.07 -9.79
C THR A 31 -2.11 -9.37 -10.97
N LEU A 32 -2.58 -8.13 -10.78
CA LEU A 32 -3.19 -7.33 -11.85
C LEU A 32 -2.18 -6.98 -12.94
N ALA A 33 -0.99 -6.53 -12.56
CA ALA A 33 0.06 -6.18 -13.51
C ALA A 33 0.56 -7.38 -14.33
N ASN A 34 0.70 -8.55 -13.68
CA ASN A 34 1.07 -9.79 -14.37
C ASN A 34 0.01 -10.23 -15.39
N LYS A 35 -1.28 -9.97 -15.12
CA LYS A 35 -2.38 -10.32 -16.04
C LYS A 35 -2.44 -9.44 -17.29
N ASN A 36 -1.95 -8.21 -17.22
CA ASN A 36 -2.14 -7.21 -18.28
C ASN A 36 -1.02 -7.14 -19.32
N GLY A 37 0.09 -7.86 -19.11
CA GLY A 37 1.19 -7.87 -20.08
C GLY A 37 2.45 -8.55 -19.56
N GLY A 38 2.66 -8.54 -18.23
CA GLY A 38 3.55 -9.46 -17.50
C GLY A 38 4.97 -9.65 -18.06
N ALA A 39 5.49 -8.68 -18.81
CA ALA A 39 6.75 -8.83 -19.54
C ALA A 39 7.98 -8.37 -18.76
N ASP A 40 7.80 -7.77 -17.58
CA ASP A 40 8.85 -7.13 -16.79
C ASP A 40 8.73 -7.41 -15.28
N ASN A 41 9.83 -7.20 -14.55
CA ASN A 41 9.89 -7.36 -13.09
C ASN A 41 9.08 -6.26 -12.40
N ILE A 42 7.94 -6.65 -11.80
CA ILE A 42 7.08 -5.73 -11.05
C ILE A 42 7.52 -5.69 -9.58
N THR A 43 7.87 -4.51 -9.09
CA THR A 43 8.15 -4.25 -7.66
C THR A 43 7.12 -3.26 -7.13
N VAL A 44 6.47 -3.61 -6.01
CA VAL A 44 5.44 -2.78 -5.36
C VAL A 44 5.81 -2.58 -3.89
N ILE A 45 5.69 -1.33 -3.43
CA ILE A 45 5.83 -0.97 -2.01
C ILE A 45 4.56 -0.21 -1.61
N VAL A 46 3.90 -0.68 -0.56
CA VAL A 46 2.74 -0.01 0.04
C VAL A 46 3.11 0.38 1.46
N ALA A 47 2.97 1.66 1.78
CA ALA A 47 3.22 2.20 3.11
C ALA A 47 1.94 2.87 3.64
N HIS A 48 1.52 2.44 4.83
CA HIS A 48 0.43 3.10 5.55
C HIS A 48 1.01 4.02 6.62
N PHE A 49 0.73 5.31 6.51
CA PHE A 49 1.16 6.30 7.49
C PHE A 49 0.06 6.50 8.53
N ASP A 50 0.15 5.76 9.63
CA ASP A 50 -0.68 6.05 10.79
C ASP A 50 -0.28 7.41 11.35
N LYS A 51 -1.25 8.31 11.52
CA LYS A 51 -1.10 9.53 12.31
C LYS A 51 -1.06 9.18 13.80
N LYS A 52 -0.08 8.38 14.24
CA LYS A 52 0.10 8.11 15.66
C LYS A 52 0.65 9.37 16.30
N SER A 53 -0.13 9.90 17.24
CA SER A 53 0.34 10.81 18.28
C SER A 53 1.54 10.17 18.98
N TRP A 54 2.73 10.32 18.42
CA TRP A 54 3.99 9.95 19.06
C TRP A 54 4.06 10.56 20.47
N TYR A 55 3.44 11.74 20.65
CA TYR A 55 3.23 12.41 21.93
C TYR A 55 2.31 11.67 22.93
N LYS A 56 1.34 10.84 22.50
CA LYS A 56 0.50 10.06 23.44
C LYS A 56 1.32 9.08 24.28
N ARG A 57 2.44 8.55 23.75
CA ARG A 57 3.37 7.70 24.52
C ARG A 57 4.21 8.50 25.53
N PHE A 58 4.50 9.77 25.26
CA PHE A 58 5.22 10.65 26.18
C PHE A 58 4.32 11.23 27.27
N PHE A 59 3.07 11.59 26.96
CA PHE A 59 2.13 12.17 27.92
C PHE A 59 1.30 11.14 28.72
N ALA A 60 1.25 9.87 28.30
CA ALA A 60 0.56 8.83 29.08
C ALA A 60 1.34 8.36 30.33
N LYS A 61 2.58 8.85 30.54
CA LYS A 61 3.45 8.41 31.65
C LYS A 61 3.80 9.49 32.67
N SER A 62 2.99 10.55 32.80
CA SER A 62 3.04 11.42 33.99
C SER A 62 1.93 11.05 34.97
N PRO A 63 2.18 10.13 35.93
CA PRO A 63 1.62 10.27 37.26
C PRO A 63 2.55 11.16 38.11
N ARG A 64 1.91 12.18 38.70
CA ARG A 64 2.39 13.19 39.65
C ARG A 64 2.94 14.47 39.04
#